data_AF-A0A951YCY7-F1
#
_entry.id   AF-A0A951YCY7-F1
#
_cell.length_a   1.000
_cell.length_b   1.000
_cell.length_c   1.000
_cell.angle_alpha   90.00
_cell.angle_beta   90.00
_cell.angle_gamma   90.00
#
_symmetry.space_group_name_H-M   'P 1'
#
loop_
_entity.id
_entity.type
_entity.pdbx_description
1 polymer ?
#
loop_
_entity_poly.entity_id
_entity_poly.type
_entity_poly.pdbx_seq_one_letter_code
_entity_poly.pdbx_strand_id
1 'polypeptide(L)'
;KPRNVLAVYPQKGRVLVEGVNIVTKHQKPDAQNPQGGIVKQEAAIHISNVMLWDAKAKAPARTKRERTEGGFVRVSKKSGEVIK
;
A
#
# COMPACT_ATOMS: atom_id res chain seq x y z
N LYS A 1 6.94 7.63 -8.18
CA LYS A 1 6.07 6.70 -8.95
C LYS A 1 5.09 6.05 -7.98
N PRO A 2 3.81 5.89 -8.33
CA PRO A 2 2.89 5.10 -7.53
C PRO A 2 3.43 3.68 -7.41
N ARG A 3 3.19 3.05 -6.26
CA ARG A 3 3.55 1.66 -5.99
C ARG A 3 2.28 0.92 -5.63
N ASN A 4 2.25 -0.36 -5.97
CA ASN A 4 1.08 -1.19 -5.73
C ASN A 4 1.04 -1.67 -4.27
N VAL A 5 -0.17 -1.72 -3.74
CA VAL A 5 -0.45 -2.33 -2.43
C VAL A 5 -0.69 -3.81 -2.66
N LEU A 6 0.17 -4.66 -2.10
CA LEU A 6 0.08 -6.11 -2.24
C LEU A 6 -0.92 -6.71 -1.25
N ALA A 7 -0.92 -6.21 -0.01
CA ALA A 7 -1.81 -6.68 1.04
C ALA A 7 -2.11 -5.56 2.05
N VAL A 8 -3.31 -5.62 2.64
CA VAL A 8 -3.76 -4.71 3.69
C VAL A 8 -4.10 -5.51 4.93
N TYR A 9 -3.62 -5.05 6.09
CA TYR A 9 -3.90 -5.65 7.40
C TYR A 9 -4.65 -4.62 8.28
N PRO A 10 -5.98 -4.47 8.13
CA PRO A 10 -6.74 -3.41 8.80
C PRO A 10 -6.66 -3.48 10.32
N GLN A 11 -6.76 -4.69 10.89
CA GLN A 11 -6.72 -4.94 12.33
C GLN A 11 -5.38 -4.51 12.96
N LYS A 12 -4.28 -4.59 12.21
CA LYS A 12 -2.93 -4.22 12.66
C LYS A 12 -2.52 -2.81 12.23
N GLY A 13 -3.36 -2.09 11.49
CA GLY A 13 -3.05 -0.76 10.95
C GLY A 13 -1.85 -0.74 9.97
N ARG A 14 -1.59 -1.86 9.26
CA ARG A 14 -0.41 -2.01 8.39
C ARG A 14 -0.78 -2.36 6.96
N VAL A 15 0.10 -1.98 6.04
CA VAL A 15 -0.05 -2.19 4.60
C VAL A 15 1.27 -2.70 4.02
N LEU A 16 1.21 -3.74 3.20
CA LEU A 16 2.35 -4.24 2.44
C LEU A 16 2.39 -3.54 1.08
N VAL A 17 3.46 -2.79 0.83
CA VAL A 17 3.66 -2.03 -0.41
C VAL A 17 4.91 -2.54 -1.11
N GLU A 18 4.78 -2.77 -2.41
CA GLU A 18 5.85 -3.31 -3.26
C GLU A 18 7.11 -2.44 -3.21
N GLY A 19 8.26 -3.06 -2.92
CA GLY A 19 9.58 -2.41 -3.01
C GLY A 19 9.80 -1.21 -2.09
N VAL A 20 9.04 -1.07 -1.00
CA VAL A 20 9.24 0.03 -0.03
C VAL A 20 10.11 -0.41 1.14
N ASN A 21 9.72 -1.48 1.82
CA ASN A 21 10.38 -1.93 3.05
C ASN A 21 10.90 -3.34 2.84
N ILE A 22 12.10 -3.47 2.31
CA ILE A 22 12.73 -4.77 2.05
C ILE A 22 13.51 -5.15 3.30
N VAL A 23 13.10 -6.22 3.95
CA VAL A 23 13.78 -6.78 5.11
C VAL A 23 14.58 -8.01 4.71
N THR A 24 15.77 -8.11 5.29
CA THR A 24 16.64 -9.25 5.15
C THR A 24 16.31 -10.26 6.25
N LYS A 25 15.81 -11.44 5.88
CA LYS A 25 15.53 -12.53 6.80
C LYS A 25 16.52 -13.66 6.60
N HIS A 26 17.08 -14.14 7.71
CA HIS A 26 17.88 -15.36 7.73
C HIS A 26 16.94 -16.55 7.93
N GLN A 27 16.73 -17.34 6.88
CA GLN A 27 15.83 -18.48 6.90
C GLN A 27 16.66 -19.76 7.08
N LYS A 28 16.32 -20.55 8.09
CA LYS A 28 16.84 -21.92 8.23
C LYS A 28 16.33 -22.77 7.06
N PRO A 29 17.08 -23.79 6.61
CA PRO A 29 16.61 -24.72 5.60
C PRO A 29 15.22 -25.28 5.91
N ASP A 30 14.35 -25.32 4.92
CA ASP A 30 13.00 -25.87 5.00
C ASP A 30 12.67 -26.63 3.70
N ALA A 31 11.58 -27.38 3.64
CA ALA A 31 11.23 -28.24 2.50
C ALA A 31 11.14 -27.46 1.16
N GLN A 32 10.74 -26.19 1.21
CA GLN A 32 10.69 -25.31 0.04
C GLN A 32 12.05 -24.65 -0.29
N ASN A 33 12.97 -24.56 0.67
CA ASN A 33 14.29 -23.94 0.51
C ASN A 33 15.37 -24.76 1.24
N PRO A 34 15.83 -25.88 0.66
CA PRO A 34 16.76 -26.81 1.32
C PRO A 34 18.18 -26.27 1.48
N GLN A 35 18.59 -25.26 0.70
CA GLN A 35 19.89 -24.59 0.91
C GLN A 35 19.88 -23.61 2.10
N GLY A 36 18.70 -23.21 2.58
CA GLY A 36 18.58 -22.09 3.51
C GLY A 36 19.20 -20.80 2.93
N GLY A 37 19.28 -19.75 3.74
CA GLY A 37 20.05 -18.56 3.39
C GLY A 37 19.35 -17.25 3.67
N ILE A 38 19.83 -16.20 2.99
CA ILE A 38 19.38 -14.84 3.19
C ILE A 38 18.30 -14.51 2.17
N VAL A 39 17.06 -14.38 2.63
CA VAL A 39 15.90 -14.03 1.79
C VAL A 39 15.57 -12.55 2.00
N LYS A 40 15.41 -11.82 0.90
CA LYS A 40 14.87 -10.46 0.91
C LYS A 40 13.36 -10.53 0.68
N GLN A 41 12.60 -10.01 1.62
CA GLN A 41 11.13 -10.00 1.55
C GLN A 41 10.61 -8.60 1.85
N GLU A 42 9.51 -8.19 1.22
CA GLU A 42 8.80 -6.99 1.61
C GLU A 42 8.15 -7.15 2.99
N ALA A 43 8.24 -6.10 3.80
CA ALA A 43 7.61 -5.99 5.10
C ALA A 43 6.56 -4.87 5.10
N ALA A 44 5.55 -5.03 5.96
CA ALA A 44 4.45 -4.09 6.03
C ALA A 44 4.86 -2.78 6.72
N ILE A 45 4.38 -1.66 6.18
CA ILE A 45 4.54 -0.31 6.71
C ILE A 45 3.25 0.15 7.41
N HIS A 46 3.35 1.14 8.29
CA HIS A 46 2.19 1.69 8.99
C HIS A 46 1.33 2.53 8.03
N ILE A 47 0.00 2.43 8.15
CA ILE A 47 -0.96 3.07 7.23
C ILE A 47 -0.83 4.61 7.22
N SER A 48 -0.37 5.22 8.31
CA SER A 48 -0.15 6.68 8.39
C SER A 48 0.89 7.20 7.40
N ASN A 49 1.80 6.35 6.93
CA ASN A 49 2.90 6.74 6.05
C ASN A 49 2.56 6.54 4.57
N VAL A 50 1.31 6.19 4.26
CA VAL A 50 0.83 5.94 2.90
C VAL A 50 -0.24 6.97 2.54
N MET A 51 -0.17 7.48 1.30
CA MET A 51 -1.19 8.36 0.73
C MET A 51 -1.68 7.79 -0.60
N LEU A 52 -2.95 8.09 -0.93
CA LEU A 52 -3.49 7.77 -2.24
C LEU A 52 -2.86 8.68 -3.29
N TRP A 53 -2.52 8.07 -4.42
CA TRP A 53 -1.98 8.78 -5.57
C TRP A 53 -3.12 9.28 -6.45
N ASP A 54 -3.09 10.57 -6.78
CA ASP A 54 -3.99 11.17 -7.74
C ASP A 54 -3.31 11.22 -9.12
N ALA A 55 -3.89 10.50 -10.10
CA ALA A 55 -3.35 10.40 -11.44
C ALA A 55 -3.33 11.75 -12.18
N LYS A 56 -4.32 12.62 -11.96
CA LYS A 56 -4.44 13.92 -12.63
C LYS A 56 -3.53 14.96 -12.02
N ALA A 57 -3.52 15.04 -10.69
CA ALA A 57 -2.64 15.97 -9.98
C ALA A 57 -1.17 15.50 -9.96
N LYS A 58 -0.89 14.26 -10.39
CA LYS A 58 0.43 13.60 -10.31
C LYS A 58 1.09 13.82 -8.95
N ALA A 59 0.29 13.76 -7.89
CA ALA A 59 0.70 14.08 -6.53
C ALA A 59 -0.10 13.25 -5.52
N PRO A 60 0.44 13.00 -4.32
CA PRO A 60 -0.34 12.43 -3.24
C PRO A 60 -1.44 13.42 -2.81
N ALA A 61 -2.65 12.91 -2.60
CA ALA A 61 -3.81 13.73 -2.26
C ALA A 61 -4.58 13.18 -1.05
N ARG A 62 -5.12 14.09 -0.24
CA ARG A 62 -6.10 13.76 0.79
C ARG A 62 -7.47 13.58 0.14
N THR A 63 -8.28 12.70 0.70
CA THR A 63 -9.59 12.34 0.16
C THR A 63 -10.73 12.99 0.94
N LYS A 64 -11.80 13.35 0.25
CA LYS A 64 -13.12 13.73 0.79
C LYS A 64 -14.11 12.62 0.43
N ARG A 65 -15.10 12.36 1.28
CA ARG A 65 -16.25 11.51 0.94
C ARG A 65 -17.38 12.41 0.44
N GLU A 66 -17.94 12.07 -0.72
CA GLU A 66 -19.10 12.74 -1.30
C GLU A 66 -20.23 11.73 -1.48
N ARG A 67 -21.47 12.19 -1.29
CA ARG A 67 -22.65 11.35 -1.42
C ARG A 67 -23.20 11.52 -2.84
N THR A 68 -23.30 10.41 -3.55
CA THR A 68 -23.92 10.30 -4.87
C THR A 68 -25.16 9.40 -4.73
N GLU A 69 -26.05 9.42 -5.72
CA GLU A 69 -27.30 8.62 -5.72
C GLU A 69 -27.06 7.12 -5.46
N GLY A 70 -25.90 6.59 -5.87
CA GLY A 70 -25.51 5.19 -5.65
C GLY A 70 -24.61 4.90 -4.44
N GLY A 71 -24.31 5.89 -3.58
CA GLY A 71 -23.50 5.68 -2.37
C GLY A 71 -22.41 6.74 -2.14
N PHE A 72 -21.38 6.37 -1.36
CA PHE A 72 -20.28 7.27 -1.05
C PHE A 72 -19.09 7.06 -1.98
N VAL A 73 -18.67 8.13 -2.63
CA VAL A 73 -17.51 8.14 -3.51
C VAL A 73 -16.37 8.93 -2.87
N ARG A 74 -15.14 8.50 -3.13
CA ARG A 74 -13.91 9.16 -2.68
C ARG A 74 -13.47 10.18 -3.73
N VAL A 75 -13.35 11.44 -3.33
CA VAL A 75 -12.92 12.56 -4.18
C VAL A 75 -11.58 13.11 -3.70
N SER A 76 -10.66 13.39 -4.61
CA SER A 76 -9.40 14.06 -4.31
C SER A 76 -9.63 15.52 -3.92
N LYS A 77 -9.09 15.95 -2.78
CA LYS A 77 -9.14 17.37 -2.37
C LYS A 77 -8.27 18.28 -3.24
N LYS A 78 -7.34 17.72 -4.03
CA LYS A 78 -6.44 18.52 -4.88
C LYS A 78 -7.02 18.75 -6.28
N SER A 79 -7.49 17.70 -6.93
CA SER A 79 -8.00 17.78 -8.31
C SER A 79 -9.52 17.90 -8.39
N GLY A 80 -10.24 17.63 -7.29
CA GLY A 80 -11.70 17.56 -7.28
C GLY A 80 -12.26 16.33 -8.00
N GLU A 81 -11.42 15.40 -8.47
CA GLU A 81 -11.86 14.21 -9.19
C GLU A 81 -12.08 13.01 -8.29
N VAL A 82 -12.95 12.12 -8.76
CA VAL A 82 -13.20 10.82 -8.13
C VAL A 82 -11.95 9.95 -8.22
N ILE A 83 -11.43 9.54 -7.07
CA ILE A 83 -10.34 8.57 -6.97
C ILE A 83 -10.97 7.18 -7.06
N LYS A 84 -10.58 6.42 -8.09
CA LYS A 84 -10.86 4.98 -8.20
C LYS A 84 -9.63 4.18 -7.76
#